data_AF-A0A5C1AFK0-F1
#
_entry.id   AF-A0A5C1AFK0-F1
#
_cell.length_a   1.000
_cell.length_b   1.000
_cell.length_c   1.000
_cell.angle_alpha   90.00
_cell.angle_beta   90.00
_cell.angle_gamma   90.00
#
_symmetry.space_group_name_H-M   'P 1'
#
loop_
_entity.id
_entity.type
_entity.pdbx_description
1 polymer ?
#
loop_
_entity_poly.entity_id
_entity_poly.type
_entity_poly.pdbx_seq_one_letter_code
_entity_poly.pdbx_strand_id
1 'polypeptide(L)'
;MKCEAVQNRLLDVPDLTAVPAELSAHLDGCELCRRFAERAQVLNAELAALPVPSSELAKIAFVESLLAAGPVIRSVPTPMVAGLSLQDLLRKIPLRPVVTTAAAVLVGVGTWAVWPTSKTTTTAKDAPRHELLQKVVKTNTELALLTAPKDRVTKLASLAGDIRSETRALSKAAEYDEMLSLTKMYENVVTKGVLPQAEQMTKFNTPLPERQAALKAARAELSQTVTDVTDLVPLASPRVQPLLKRIAKAAQDGEARLVKLADGGA
;
A
#
# COMPACT_ATOMS: atom_id res chain seq x y z
N MET A 1 27.43 19.65 -4.63
CA MET A 1 26.33 18.69 -4.41
C MET A 1 24.99 19.39 -4.56
N LYS A 2 23.92 18.68 -4.97
CA LYS A 2 22.55 19.20 -4.93
C LYS A 2 22.06 19.22 -3.47
N CYS A 3 21.26 20.22 -3.08
CA CYS A 3 20.78 20.37 -1.71
C CYS A 3 20.04 19.14 -1.18
N GLU A 4 19.21 18.49 -2.02
CA GLU A 4 18.47 17.28 -1.67
C GLU A 4 19.40 16.12 -1.24
N ALA A 5 20.52 15.93 -1.96
CA ALA A 5 21.48 14.89 -1.61
C ALA A 5 22.19 15.17 -0.28
N VAL A 6 22.46 16.45 0.02
CA VAL A 6 23.07 16.87 1.29
C VAL A 6 22.08 16.70 2.45
N GLN A 7 20.82 17.08 2.26
CA GLN A 7 19.77 16.91 3.27
C GLN A 7 19.55 15.43 3.62
N ASN A 8 19.46 14.56 2.61
CA ASN A 8 19.32 13.12 2.84
C ASN A 8 20.54 12.55 3.58
N ARG A 9 21.76 12.92 3.16
CA ARG A 9 22.98 12.49 3.85
C ARG A 9 23.06 13.01 5.28
N LEU A 10 22.59 14.22 5.57
CA LEU A 10 22.52 14.74 6.93
C LEU A 10 21.59 13.91 7.82
N LEU A 11 20.44 13.47 7.30
CA LEU A 11 19.50 12.62 8.04
C LEU A 11 20.05 11.22 8.34
N ASP A 12 21.01 10.74 7.56
CA ASP A 12 21.67 9.44 7.77
C ASP A 12 22.82 9.51 8.79
N VAL A 13 23.25 10.71 9.21
CA VAL A 13 24.33 10.85 10.21
C VAL A 13 23.78 10.53 11.61
N PRO A 14 24.36 9.55 12.34
CA PRO A 14 23.87 9.18 13.67
C PRO A 14 24.00 10.31 14.70
N ASP A 15 25.02 11.14 14.55
CA ASP A 15 25.30 12.28 15.41
C ASP A 15 25.49 13.55 14.57
N LEU A 16 24.48 14.42 14.58
CA LEU A 16 24.47 15.68 13.85
C LEU A 16 25.45 16.72 14.40
N THR A 17 26.12 16.46 15.53
CA THR A 17 27.21 17.31 16.03
C THR A 17 28.54 17.03 15.34
N ALA A 18 28.69 15.84 14.73
CA ALA A 18 29.89 15.40 14.04
C ALA A 18 29.66 15.30 12.52
N VAL A 19 29.35 16.43 11.88
CA VAL A 19 29.08 16.49 10.43
C VAL A 19 30.36 16.17 9.63
N PRO A 20 30.34 15.18 8.71
CA PRO A 20 31.48 14.86 7.86
C PRO A 20 31.99 16.06 7.05
N ALA A 21 33.31 16.14 6.85
CA ALA A 21 33.96 17.26 6.17
C ALA A 21 33.36 17.58 4.79
N GLU A 22 32.96 16.55 4.02
CA GLU A 22 32.31 16.70 2.72
C GLU A 22 30.99 17.48 2.77
N LEU A 23 30.21 17.32 3.85
CA LEU A 23 28.95 18.02 4.03
C LEU A 23 29.19 19.42 4.61
N SER A 24 30.18 19.58 5.50
CA SER A 24 30.53 20.88 6.09
C SER A 24 30.84 21.94 5.04
N ALA A 25 31.64 21.59 4.02
CA ALA A 25 31.98 22.49 2.92
C ALA A 25 30.74 22.99 2.15
N HIS A 26 29.68 22.20 2.07
CA HIS A 26 28.42 22.64 1.46
C HIS A 26 27.58 23.52 2.40
N LEU A 27 27.56 23.22 3.69
CA LEU A 27 26.84 24.01 4.70
C LEU A 27 27.42 25.43 4.86
N ASP A 28 28.73 25.56 4.67
CA ASP A 28 29.42 26.86 4.66
C ASP A 28 28.93 27.74 3.50
N GLY A 29 28.64 27.14 2.35
CA GLY A 29 28.19 27.85 1.14
C GLY A 29 26.67 27.92 0.92
N CYS A 30 25.85 27.20 1.70
CA CYS A 30 24.42 27.08 1.45
C CYS A 30 23.57 27.34 2.70
N GLU A 31 22.91 28.50 2.74
CA GLU A 31 22.06 28.91 3.86
C GLU A 31 20.87 27.97 4.12
N LEU A 32 20.24 27.45 3.05
CA LEU A 32 19.10 26.53 3.19
C LEU A 32 19.50 25.22 3.88
N CYS A 33 20.65 24.65 3.51
CA CYS A 33 21.14 23.42 4.12
C CYS A 33 21.62 23.65 5.56
N ARG A 34 22.14 24.84 5.87
CA ARG A 34 22.51 25.23 7.24
C ARG A 34 21.29 25.31 8.17
N ARG A 35 20.24 26.02 7.77
CA ARG A 35 18.97 26.08 8.53
C ARG A 35 18.34 24.70 8.71
N PHE A 36 18.45 23.85 7.69
CA PHE A 36 18.00 22.47 7.78
C PHE A 36 18.79 21.67 8.84
N ALA A 37 20.13 21.76 8.82
CA ALA A 37 20.99 21.10 9.79
C ALA A 37 20.73 21.57 11.23
N GLU A 38 20.59 22.88 11.44
CA GLU A 38 20.21 23.47 12.74
C GLU A 38 18.87 22.92 13.24
N ARG A 39 17.85 22.88 12.38
CA ARG A 39 16.53 22.34 12.74
C ARG A 39 16.59 20.83 13.08
N ALA A 40 17.40 20.08 12.32
CA ALA A 40 17.60 18.66 12.59
C ALA A 40 18.30 18.44 13.94
N GLN A 41 19.28 19.27 14.30
CA GLN A 41 19.94 19.22 15.62
C GLN A 41 18.97 19.54 16.75
N VAL A 42 18.11 20.55 16.61
CA VAL A 42 17.06 20.87 17.61
C VAL A 42 16.12 19.68 17.82
N LEU A 43 15.61 19.09 16.73
CA LEU A 43 14.74 17.91 16.81
C LEU A 43 15.45 16.72 17.48
N ASN A 44 16.74 16.49 17.18
CA ASN A 44 17.50 15.42 17.81
C ASN A 44 17.67 15.65 19.32
N ALA A 45 17.93 16.88 19.74
CA ALA A 45 18.00 17.25 21.15
C ALA A 45 16.65 17.08 21.87
N GLU A 46 15.54 17.47 21.23
CA GLU A 46 14.19 17.26 21.76
C GLU A 46 13.87 15.76 21.91
N LEU A 47 14.20 14.95 20.89
CA LEU A 47 14.02 13.50 20.93
C LEU A 47 14.85 12.86 22.04
N ALA A 48 16.10 13.28 22.23
CA ALA A 48 16.97 12.80 23.30
C ALA A 48 16.46 13.21 24.70
N ALA A 49 15.75 14.34 24.80
CA ALA A 49 15.14 14.81 26.05
C ALA A 49 13.81 14.13 26.37
N LEU A 50 13.20 13.39 25.43
CA LEU A 50 11.96 12.67 25.70
C LEU A 50 12.21 11.61 26.79
N PRO A 51 11.39 11.59 27.86
CA PRO A 51 11.53 10.57 28.89
C PRO A 51 11.21 9.21 28.28
N VAL A 52 12.25 8.41 28.06
CA VAL A 52 12.09 7.00 27.72
C VAL A 52 11.74 6.28 29.02
N PRO A 53 10.51 5.75 29.19
CA PRO A 53 10.17 5.01 30.38
C PRO A 53 11.16 3.85 30.53
N SER A 54 11.72 3.67 31.72
CA SER A 54 12.72 2.64 31.98
C SER A 54 12.16 1.29 31.58
N SER A 55 12.63 0.76 30.45
CA SER A 55 12.12 -0.48 29.90
C SER A 55 12.77 -1.70 30.57
N GLU A 56 13.52 -1.54 31.66
CA GLU A 56 14.25 -2.68 32.26
C GLU A 56 13.30 -3.77 32.72
N LEU A 57 12.27 -3.43 33.49
CA LEU A 57 11.26 -4.39 33.93
C LEU A 57 10.47 -4.98 32.75
N ALA A 58 10.11 -4.16 31.76
CA ALA A 58 9.39 -4.62 30.57
C ALA A 58 10.25 -5.52 29.67
N LYS A 59 11.56 -5.25 29.57
CA LYS A 59 12.52 -6.10 28.83
C LYS A 59 12.74 -7.42 29.54
N ILE A 60 12.90 -7.40 30.86
CA ILE A 60 13.02 -8.64 31.65
C ILE A 60 11.76 -9.47 31.49
N ALA A 61 10.57 -8.89 31.69
CA ALA A 61 9.30 -9.60 31.51
C ALA A 61 9.12 -10.13 30.07
N PHE A 62 9.56 -9.38 29.05
CA PHE A 62 9.52 -9.84 27.67
C PHE A 62 10.49 -11.01 27.40
N VAL A 63 11.74 -10.91 27.85
CA VAL A 63 12.73 -11.99 27.72
C VAL A 63 12.27 -13.24 28.47
N GLU A 64 11.74 -13.08 29.69
CA GLU A 64 11.15 -14.17 30.45
C GLU A 64 9.97 -14.80 29.71
N SER A 65 9.09 -14.01 29.09
CA SER A 65 7.99 -14.53 28.27
C SER A 65 8.47 -15.30 27.04
N LEU A 66 9.56 -14.86 26.40
CA LEU A 66 10.17 -15.55 25.25
C LEU A 66 10.82 -16.87 25.69
N LEU A 67 11.50 -16.88 26.84
CA LEU A 67 12.11 -18.09 27.39
C LEU A 67 11.04 -19.08 27.87
N ALA A 68 9.96 -18.59 28.50
CA ALA A 68 8.83 -19.39 28.96
C ALA A 68 8.00 -19.98 27.81
N ALA A 69 7.92 -19.29 26.67
CA ALA A 69 7.28 -19.81 25.45
C ALA A 69 8.03 -21.02 24.85
N GLY A 70 9.22 -21.35 25.38
CA GLY A 70 10.08 -22.42 24.88
C GLY A 70 10.69 -22.08 23.52
N PRO A 71 11.62 -22.91 23.02
CA PRO A 71 12.15 -22.73 21.67
C PRO A 71 11.00 -22.95 20.67
N VAL A 72 10.41 -21.85 20.21
CA VAL A 72 9.54 -21.83 19.04
C VAL A 72 10.45 -22.04 17.83
N ILE A 73 10.97 -23.26 17.67
CA ILE A 73 11.46 -23.77 16.40
C ILE A 73 10.20 -23.99 15.56
N ARG A 74 9.58 -22.90 15.13
CA ARG A 74 8.96 -22.94 13.81
C ARG A 74 10.17 -23.15 12.91
N SER A 75 10.31 -24.36 12.40
CA SER A 75 11.02 -24.57 11.17
C SER A 75 10.40 -23.58 10.20
N VAL A 76 11.03 -22.41 10.08
CA VAL A 76 10.82 -21.56 8.92
C VAL A 76 11.12 -22.53 7.80
N PRO A 77 10.16 -22.87 6.93
CA PRO A 77 10.48 -23.65 5.76
C PRO A 77 11.53 -22.81 5.06
N THR A 78 12.80 -23.19 5.23
CA THR A 78 13.86 -22.74 4.37
C THR A 78 13.31 -23.07 3.00
N PRO A 79 13.02 -22.08 2.14
CA PRO A 79 12.66 -22.40 0.78
C PRO A 79 13.78 -23.30 0.33
N MET A 80 13.48 -24.56 0.05
CA MET A 80 14.38 -25.40 -0.72
C MET A 80 14.43 -24.68 -2.06
N VAL A 81 15.36 -23.74 -2.17
CA VAL A 81 15.88 -23.26 -3.43
C VAL A 81 16.54 -24.52 -3.96
N ALA A 82 15.76 -25.33 -4.67
CA ALA A 82 16.28 -26.44 -5.45
C ALA A 82 17.46 -25.85 -6.19
N GLY A 83 18.66 -26.37 -5.89
CA GLY A 83 19.93 -25.83 -6.32
C GLY A 83 20.05 -25.86 -7.84
N LEU A 84 19.39 -24.93 -8.50
CA LEU A 84 19.76 -24.46 -9.81
C LEU A 84 20.96 -23.56 -9.56
N SER A 85 22.14 -24.19 -9.56
CA SER A 85 23.38 -23.44 -9.55
C SER A 85 23.31 -22.46 -10.73
N LEU A 86 23.42 -21.16 -10.45
CA LEU A 86 23.42 -20.15 -11.49
C LEU A 86 24.54 -20.43 -12.52
N GLN A 87 25.61 -21.11 -12.07
CA GLN A 87 26.71 -21.59 -12.91
C GLN A 87 26.28 -22.64 -13.95
N ASP A 88 25.35 -23.55 -13.62
CA ASP A 88 24.86 -24.56 -14.58
C ASP A 88 23.89 -23.96 -15.61
N LEU A 89 23.13 -22.93 -15.22
CA LEU A 89 22.27 -22.17 -16.14
C LEU A 89 23.07 -21.29 -17.10
N LEU A 90 24.21 -20.75 -16.68
CA LEU A 90 25.12 -19.96 -17.53
C LEU A 90 25.97 -20.84 -18.47
N ARG A 91 26.28 -22.09 -18.11
CA ARG A 91 27.13 -22.97 -18.94
C ARG A 91 26.46 -23.54 -20.18
N LYS A 92 25.13 -23.54 -20.25
CA LYS A 92 24.37 -24.12 -21.37
C LYS A 92 23.83 -23.10 -22.38
N ILE A 93 24.16 -21.83 -22.25
CA ILE A 93 23.76 -20.80 -23.21
C ILE A 93 24.83 -20.77 -24.33
N PRO A 94 24.54 -21.25 -25.55
CA PRO A 94 25.47 -21.12 -26.66
C PRO A 94 25.57 -19.63 -27.04
N LEU A 95 26.65 -18.99 -26.62
CA LEU A 95 27.02 -17.63 -26.99
C LEU A 95 27.33 -17.58 -28.49
N ARG A 96 26.30 -17.52 -29.32
CA ARG A 96 26.43 -16.91 -30.65
C ARG A 96 26.46 -15.39 -30.45
N PRO A 97 27.35 -14.66 -31.14
CA PRO A 97 27.50 -13.23 -30.96
C PRO A 97 26.32 -12.48 -31.58
N VAL A 98 25.20 -12.40 -30.85
CA VAL A 98 24.17 -11.37 -31.06
C VAL A 98 24.44 -10.28 -30.04
N VAL A 99 25.56 -9.60 -30.26
CA VAL A 99 25.92 -8.37 -29.57
C VAL A 99 25.00 -7.30 -30.15
N THR A 100 24.00 -6.84 -29.38
CA THR A 100 23.72 -5.39 -29.16
C THR A 100 22.41 -5.06 -28.43
N THR A 101 21.47 -5.97 -28.16
CA THR A 101 20.12 -5.54 -27.69
C THR A 101 19.59 -6.11 -26.35
N ALA A 102 20.30 -7.02 -25.67
CA ALA A 102 19.79 -7.65 -24.44
C ALA A 102 20.22 -6.98 -23.11
N ALA A 103 21.29 -6.18 -23.10
CA ALA A 103 21.80 -5.56 -21.87
C ALA A 103 20.89 -4.46 -21.29
N ALA A 104 20.05 -3.83 -22.12
CA ALA A 104 19.13 -2.79 -21.66
C ALA A 104 17.94 -3.35 -20.84
N VAL A 105 17.52 -4.60 -21.09
CA VAL A 105 16.33 -5.17 -20.44
C VAL A 105 16.63 -5.67 -19.02
N LEU A 106 17.83 -6.21 -18.78
CA LEU A 106 18.22 -6.68 -17.44
C LEU A 106 18.56 -5.52 -16.48
N VAL A 107 19.06 -4.39 -16.97
CA VAL A 107 19.24 -3.19 -16.15
C VAL A 107 17.89 -2.58 -15.76
N GLY A 108 16.89 -2.62 -16.64
CA GLY A 108 15.56 -2.06 -16.35
C GLY A 108 14.76 -2.81 -15.28
N VAL A 109 14.87 -4.14 -15.21
CA VAL A 109 14.16 -4.94 -14.18
C VAL A 109 14.94 -4.98 -12.86
N GLY A 110 16.28 -4.95 -12.89
CA GLY A 110 17.11 -4.92 -11.69
C GLY A 110 16.98 -3.65 -10.87
N THR A 111 16.68 -2.50 -11.49
CA THR A 111 16.60 -1.22 -10.77
C THR A 111 15.35 -1.04 -9.90
N TRP A 112 14.25 -1.79 -10.15
CA TRP A 112 13.04 -1.65 -9.33
C TRP A 112 13.08 -2.46 -8.03
N ALA A 113 13.88 -3.53 -7.99
CA ALA A 113 14.04 -4.40 -6.81
C ALA A 113 15.02 -3.85 -5.76
N VAL A 114 15.83 -2.83 -6.11
CA VAL A 114 16.86 -2.27 -5.23
C VAL A 114 16.46 -0.89 -4.67
N TRP A 115 15.21 -0.44 -4.89
CA TRP A 115 14.73 0.75 -4.18
C TRP A 115 14.36 0.37 -2.75
N PRO A 116 15.09 0.83 -1.72
CA PRO A 116 14.78 0.52 -0.34
C PRO A 116 13.55 1.31 0.08
N THR A 117 12.37 0.69 0.04
CA THR A 117 11.15 1.23 0.68
C THR A 117 11.14 0.99 2.18
N SER A 118 12.30 1.02 2.84
CA SER A 118 12.41 0.93 4.29
C SER A 118 12.33 2.32 4.90
N LYS A 119 11.13 2.91 4.90
CA LYS A 119 10.77 3.82 5.99
C LYS A 119 10.51 2.93 7.19
N THR A 120 11.45 2.88 8.12
CA THR A 120 11.22 2.36 9.47
C THR A 120 10.04 3.14 10.04
N THR A 121 8.86 2.52 10.04
CA THR A 121 7.69 2.99 10.77
C THR A 121 8.07 2.96 12.23
N THR A 122 8.44 4.12 12.77
CA THR A 122 8.43 4.37 14.21
C THR A 122 7.11 3.83 14.73
N THR A 123 7.16 2.86 15.63
CA THR A 123 5.99 2.20 16.21
C THR A 123 5.17 3.26 16.92
N ALA A 124 4.23 3.88 16.20
CA ALA A 124 3.32 4.86 16.76
C ALA A 124 2.56 4.18 17.89
N LYS A 125 2.56 4.81 19.07
CA LYS A 125 1.61 4.54 20.16
C LYS A 125 0.26 4.20 19.55
N ASP A 126 -0.37 3.10 19.96
CA ASP A 126 -1.66 2.63 19.46
C ASP A 126 -2.71 3.77 19.49
N ALA A 127 -2.73 4.57 18.43
CA ALA A 127 -3.85 5.44 18.13
C ALA A 127 -5.05 4.51 17.87
N PRO A 128 -6.28 4.92 18.24
CA PRO A 128 -7.47 4.13 17.96
C PRO A 128 -7.45 3.71 16.49
N ARG A 129 -7.23 2.41 16.25
CA ARG A 129 -7.13 1.88 14.88
C ARG A 129 -8.51 2.02 14.28
N HIS A 130 -8.70 2.98 13.37
CA HIS A 130 -9.94 3.15 12.61
C HIS A 130 -10.41 1.78 12.10
N GLU A 131 -11.67 1.45 12.37
CA GLU A 131 -12.26 0.14 12.06
C GLU A 131 -12.11 -0.22 10.57
N LEU A 132 -12.26 0.78 9.68
CA LEU A 132 -12.05 0.62 8.25
C LEU A 132 -10.62 0.12 7.91
N LEU A 133 -9.59 0.63 8.57
CA LEU A 133 -8.21 0.19 8.32
C LEU A 133 -8.03 -1.28 8.70
N GLN A 134 -8.65 -1.72 9.80
CA GLN A 134 -8.61 -3.14 10.19
C GLN A 134 -9.31 -4.01 9.14
N LYS A 135 -10.46 -3.57 8.62
CA LYS A 135 -11.20 -4.26 7.54
C LYS A 135 -10.40 -4.31 6.24
N VAL A 136 -9.71 -3.23 5.87
CA VAL A 136 -8.83 -3.19 4.68
C VAL A 136 -7.65 -4.14 4.83
N VAL A 137 -6.95 -4.12 5.97
CA VAL A 137 -5.82 -5.02 6.23
C VAL A 137 -6.28 -6.47 6.20
N LYS A 138 -7.36 -6.79 6.92
CA LYS A 138 -7.95 -8.14 6.92
C LYS A 138 -8.33 -8.58 5.51
N THR A 139 -9.00 -7.72 4.75
CA THR A 139 -9.40 -8.02 3.37
C THR A 139 -8.19 -8.24 2.47
N ASN A 140 -7.10 -7.47 2.62
CA ASN A 140 -5.86 -7.69 1.86
C ASN A 140 -5.22 -9.04 2.19
N THR A 141 -5.21 -9.44 3.47
CA THR A 141 -4.71 -10.77 3.86
C THR A 141 -5.57 -11.89 3.29
N GLU A 142 -6.89 -11.74 3.28
CA GLU A 142 -7.80 -12.73 2.70
C GLU A 142 -7.68 -12.79 1.18
N LEU A 143 -7.55 -11.64 0.50
CA LEU A 143 -7.34 -11.56 -0.95
C LEU A 143 -6.03 -12.23 -1.40
N ALA A 144 -5.00 -12.23 -0.55
CA ALA A 144 -3.75 -12.92 -0.83
C ALA A 144 -3.91 -14.46 -0.82
N LEU A 145 -4.89 -14.97 -0.05
CA LEU A 145 -5.21 -16.39 0.02
C LEU A 145 -6.16 -16.85 -1.09
N LEU A 146 -6.93 -15.92 -1.67
CA LEU A 146 -7.88 -16.21 -2.75
C LEU A 146 -7.18 -16.26 -4.12
N THR A 147 -7.17 -17.44 -4.73
CA THR A 147 -6.61 -17.69 -6.06
C THR A 147 -7.65 -17.55 -7.17
N ALA A 148 -8.92 -17.86 -6.90
CA ALA A 148 -9.98 -17.78 -7.88
C ALA A 148 -10.42 -16.33 -8.13
N PRO A 149 -10.46 -15.86 -9.39
CA PRO A 149 -10.89 -14.49 -9.72
C PRO A 149 -12.31 -14.16 -9.22
N LYS A 150 -13.23 -15.14 -9.25
CA LYS A 150 -14.59 -15.03 -8.72
C LYS A 150 -14.61 -14.56 -7.26
N ASP A 151 -13.87 -15.26 -6.40
CA ASP A 151 -13.90 -14.98 -4.96
C ASP A 151 -13.24 -13.62 -4.67
N ARG A 152 -12.21 -13.27 -5.45
CA ARG A 152 -11.57 -11.94 -5.37
C ARG A 152 -12.53 -10.82 -5.76
N VAL A 153 -13.32 -10.98 -6.82
CA VAL A 153 -14.36 -9.99 -7.22
C VAL A 153 -15.36 -9.79 -6.09
N THR A 154 -15.93 -10.88 -5.56
CA THR A 154 -16.89 -10.80 -4.46
C THR A 154 -16.30 -10.11 -3.24
N LYS A 155 -15.05 -10.45 -2.88
CA LYS A 155 -14.41 -9.87 -1.71
C LYS A 155 -14.07 -8.37 -1.89
N LEU A 156 -13.61 -7.97 -3.08
CA LEU A 156 -13.34 -6.57 -3.41
C LEU A 156 -14.64 -5.74 -3.48
N ALA A 157 -15.74 -6.31 -3.98
CA ALA A 157 -17.04 -5.65 -3.96
C ALA A 157 -17.53 -5.41 -2.53
N SER A 158 -17.34 -6.39 -1.63
CA SER A 158 -17.62 -6.21 -0.19
C SER A 158 -16.78 -5.09 0.42
N LEU A 159 -15.49 -4.98 0.07
CA LEU A 159 -14.64 -3.88 0.55
C LEU A 159 -15.12 -2.52 0.04
N ALA A 160 -15.63 -2.44 -1.20
CA ALA A 160 -16.26 -1.22 -1.70
C ALA A 160 -17.50 -0.84 -0.88
N GLY A 161 -18.30 -1.84 -0.46
CA GLY A 161 -19.42 -1.65 0.46
C GLY A 161 -19.02 -1.16 1.86
N ASP A 162 -17.89 -1.65 2.39
CA ASP A 162 -17.31 -1.14 3.65
C ASP A 162 -16.90 0.34 3.52
N ILE A 163 -16.21 0.69 2.42
CA ILE A 163 -15.81 2.09 2.15
C ILE A 163 -17.03 2.99 1.95
N ARG A 164 -18.10 2.51 1.27
CA ARG A 164 -19.38 3.21 1.15
C ARG A 164 -19.97 3.52 2.53
N SER A 165 -19.99 2.53 3.41
CA SER A 165 -20.57 2.66 4.75
C SER A 165 -19.80 3.69 5.59
N GLU A 166 -18.47 3.67 5.53
CA GLU A 166 -17.63 4.68 6.18
C GLU A 166 -17.85 6.08 5.57
N THR A 167 -17.91 6.16 4.24
CA THR A 167 -18.19 7.42 3.50
C THR A 167 -19.49 8.04 3.98
N ARG A 168 -20.54 7.23 4.21
CA ARG A 168 -21.83 7.69 4.74
C ARG A 168 -21.74 8.19 6.17
N ALA A 169 -20.97 7.52 7.02
CA ALA A 169 -20.77 7.94 8.40
C ALA A 169 -20.02 9.29 8.46
N LEU A 170 -19.04 9.45 7.58
CA LEU A 170 -18.12 10.59 7.58
C LEU A 170 -18.59 11.79 6.75
N SER A 171 -19.50 11.62 5.79
CA SER A 171 -19.90 12.70 4.87
C SER A 171 -20.44 13.96 5.53
N LYS A 172 -20.88 13.88 6.79
CA LYS A 172 -21.41 15.01 7.57
C LYS A 172 -20.36 15.75 8.40
N ALA A 173 -19.29 15.08 8.81
CA ALA A 173 -18.37 15.59 9.83
C ALA A 173 -16.89 15.53 9.43
N ALA A 174 -16.54 14.74 8.41
CA ALA A 174 -15.15 14.57 8.01
C ALA A 174 -14.59 15.79 7.31
N GLU A 175 -13.28 15.95 7.49
CA GLU A 175 -12.51 16.93 6.76
C GLU A 175 -12.40 16.54 5.27
N TYR A 176 -12.12 17.55 4.44
CA TYR A 176 -12.02 17.35 3.00
C TYR A 176 -10.95 16.31 2.61
N ASP A 177 -9.80 16.31 3.28
CA ASP A 177 -8.68 15.42 2.96
C ASP A 177 -8.98 13.96 3.31
N GLU A 178 -9.72 13.72 4.40
CA GLU A 178 -10.21 12.39 4.77
C GLU A 178 -11.21 11.86 3.74
N MET A 179 -12.19 12.68 3.34
CA MET A 179 -13.14 12.33 2.28
C MET A 179 -12.44 12.11 0.93
N LEU A 180 -11.39 12.87 0.63
CA LEU A 180 -10.60 12.70 -0.59
C LEU A 180 -9.85 11.36 -0.57
N SER A 181 -9.32 10.96 0.59
CA SER A 181 -8.67 9.67 0.79
C SER A 181 -9.64 8.51 0.55
N LEU A 182 -10.83 8.54 1.15
CA LEU A 182 -11.88 7.53 0.96
C LEU A 182 -12.34 7.44 -0.51
N THR A 183 -12.50 8.60 -1.15
CA THR A 183 -12.87 8.66 -2.58
C THR A 183 -11.82 7.96 -3.45
N LYS A 184 -10.53 8.25 -3.24
CA LYS A 184 -9.43 7.59 -3.97
C LYS A 184 -9.37 6.09 -3.66
N MET A 185 -9.62 5.70 -2.42
CA MET A 185 -9.64 4.28 -2.02
C MET A 185 -10.76 3.54 -2.75
N TYR A 186 -11.98 4.09 -2.76
CA TYR A 186 -13.12 3.53 -3.47
C TYR A 186 -12.84 3.40 -4.98
N GLU A 187 -12.38 4.48 -5.62
CA GLU A 187 -12.01 4.49 -7.05
C GLU A 187 -10.98 3.40 -7.36
N ASN A 188 -9.94 3.24 -6.54
CA ASN A 188 -8.93 2.20 -6.73
C ASN A 188 -9.51 0.79 -6.55
N VAL A 189 -10.34 0.55 -5.54
CA VAL A 189 -10.97 -0.76 -5.32
C VAL A 189 -11.82 -1.15 -6.52
N VAL A 190 -12.62 -0.24 -7.07
CA VAL A 190 -13.46 -0.52 -8.24
C VAL A 190 -12.59 -0.68 -9.51
N THR A 191 -11.78 0.32 -9.84
CA THR A 191 -11.09 0.40 -11.14
C THR A 191 -9.88 -0.52 -11.25
N LYS A 192 -9.11 -0.70 -10.17
CA LYS A 192 -7.89 -1.52 -10.14
C LYS A 192 -8.11 -2.89 -9.48
N GLY A 193 -9.20 -3.05 -8.74
CA GLY A 193 -9.57 -4.30 -8.09
C GLY A 193 -10.68 -5.04 -8.83
N VAL A 194 -11.92 -4.60 -8.64
CA VAL A 194 -13.13 -5.31 -9.09
C VAL A 194 -13.12 -5.55 -10.60
N LEU A 195 -12.89 -4.51 -11.42
CA LEU A 195 -13.00 -4.62 -12.88
C LEU A 195 -11.94 -5.55 -13.49
N PRO A 196 -10.64 -5.45 -13.17
CA PRO A 196 -9.64 -6.37 -13.72
C PRO A 196 -9.88 -7.83 -13.30
N GLN A 197 -10.35 -8.07 -12.08
CA GLN A 197 -10.67 -9.43 -11.62
C GLN A 197 -11.91 -9.99 -12.33
N ALA A 198 -12.91 -9.16 -12.60
CA ALA A 198 -14.07 -9.53 -13.40
C ALA A 198 -13.68 -9.88 -14.85
N GLU A 199 -12.76 -9.12 -15.46
CA GLU A 199 -12.20 -9.42 -16.77
C GLU A 199 -11.36 -10.72 -16.76
N GLN A 200 -10.68 -11.05 -15.67
CA GLN A 200 -9.97 -12.31 -15.56
C GLN A 200 -10.93 -13.52 -15.56
N MET A 201 -12.12 -13.39 -14.98
CA MET A 201 -13.12 -14.48 -15.00
C MET A 201 -13.56 -14.87 -16.41
N THR A 202 -13.56 -13.94 -17.38
CA THR A 202 -13.85 -14.26 -18.78
C THR A 202 -12.68 -15.00 -19.44
N LYS A 203 -11.44 -14.68 -19.07
CA LYS A 203 -10.22 -15.29 -19.61
C LYS A 203 -9.94 -16.70 -19.07
N PHE A 204 -10.24 -16.95 -17.81
CA PHE A 204 -9.95 -18.24 -17.14
C PHE A 204 -11.08 -19.27 -17.23
N ASN A 205 -11.99 -19.13 -18.22
CA ASN A 205 -13.11 -20.07 -18.42
C ASN A 205 -13.92 -20.36 -17.14
N THR A 206 -14.13 -19.35 -16.28
CA THR A 206 -15.03 -19.52 -15.13
C THR A 206 -16.43 -19.93 -15.64
N PRO A 207 -17.08 -20.96 -15.06
CA PRO A 207 -18.40 -21.40 -15.52
C PRO A 207 -19.38 -20.23 -15.62
N LEU A 208 -20.11 -20.14 -16.73
CA LEU A 208 -21.01 -19.01 -17.01
C LEU A 208 -21.98 -18.70 -15.85
N PRO A 209 -22.64 -19.70 -15.21
CA PRO A 209 -23.56 -19.43 -14.11
C PRO A 209 -22.86 -18.81 -12.90
N GLU A 210 -21.66 -19.29 -12.57
CA GLU A 210 -20.86 -18.77 -11.46
C GLU A 210 -20.36 -17.35 -11.73
N ARG A 211 -19.94 -17.10 -12.98
CA ARG A 211 -19.53 -15.78 -13.43
C ARG A 211 -20.68 -14.79 -13.32
N GLN A 212 -21.85 -15.13 -13.84
CA GLN A 212 -23.05 -14.29 -13.76
C GLN A 212 -23.46 -14.00 -12.32
N ALA A 213 -23.41 -15.00 -11.43
CA ALA A 213 -23.74 -14.82 -10.02
C ALA A 213 -22.80 -13.82 -9.33
N ALA A 214 -21.48 -13.97 -9.52
CA ALA A 214 -20.49 -13.07 -8.91
C ALA A 214 -20.57 -11.64 -9.46
N LEU A 215 -20.72 -11.49 -10.79
CA LEU A 215 -20.88 -10.17 -11.42
C LEU A 215 -22.19 -9.49 -10.99
N LYS A 216 -23.29 -10.25 -10.86
CA LYS A 216 -24.57 -9.74 -10.37
C LYS A 216 -24.45 -9.24 -8.93
N ALA A 217 -23.77 -9.98 -8.05
CA ALA A 217 -23.54 -9.56 -6.67
C ALA A 217 -22.68 -8.28 -6.61
N ALA A 218 -21.57 -8.22 -7.36
CA ALA A 218 -20.73 -7.02 -7.41
C ALA A 218 -21.49 -5.80 -7.95
N ARG A 219 -22.33 -5.98 -8.98
CA ARG A 219 -23.21 -4.92 -9.50
C ARG A 219 -24.19 -4.41 -8.47
N ALA A 220 -24.80 -5.29 -7.67
CA ALA A 220 -25.72 -4.88 -6.62
C ALA A 220 -25.03 -3.94 -5.60
N GLU A 221 -23.79 -4.24 -5.21
CA GLU A 221 -23.02 -3.38 -4.30
C GLU A 221 -22.67 -2.01 -4.90
N LEU A 222 -22.27 -1.97 -6.17
CA LEU A 222 -21.98 -0.70 -6.86
C LEU A 222 -23.25 0.12 -7.07
N SER A 223 -24.35 -0.50 -7.48
CA SER A 223 -25.65 0.16 -7.66
C SER A 223 -26.15 0.76 -6.34
N GLN A 224 -26.06 0.01 -5.24
CA GLN A 224 -26.38 0.53 -3.90
C GLN A 224 -25.47 1.72 -3.53
N THR A 225 -24.21 1.72 -3.95
CA THR A 225 -23.33 2.87 -3.74
C THR A 225 -23.79 4.11 -4.51
N VAL A 226 -24.24 3.95 -5.75
CA VAL A 226 -24.78 5.08 -6.54
C VAL A 226 -25.98 5.70 -5.83
N THR A 227 -26.92 4.87 -5.35
CA THR A 227 -28.10 5.32 -4.61
C THR A 227 -27.71 6.04 -3.33
N ASP A 228 -26.96 5.38 -2.44
CA ASP A 228 -26.58 5.92 -1.13
C ASP A 228 -25.82 7.25 -1.28
N VAL A 229 -24.87 7.32 -2.21
CA VAL A 229 -24.04 8.51 -2.38
C VAL A 229 -24.83 9.66 -3.01
N THR A 230 -25.72 9.37 -3.97
CA THR A 230 -26.59 10.39 -4.58
C THR A 230 -27.50 11.03 -3.54
N ASP A 231 -28.07 10.23 -2.64
CA ASP A 231 -28.91 10.72 -1.53
C ASP A 231 -28.11 11.56 -0.52
N LEU A 232 -26.80 11.31 -0.38
CA LEU A 232 -25.92 12.06 0.52
C LEU A 232 -25.44 13.39 -0.05
N VAL A 233 -25.32 13.55 -1.38
CA VAL A 233 -24.84 14.79 -2.00
C VAL A 233 -25.56 16.05 -1.49
N PRO A 234 -26.92 16.14 -1.45
CA PRO A 234 -27.58 17.34 -0.98
C PRO A 234 -27.40 17.61 0.53
N LEU A 235 -27.06 16.58 1.31
CA LEU A 235 -26.86 16.69 2.76
C LEU A 235 -25.41 17.02 3.15
N ALA A 236 -24.47 16.86 2.21
CA ALA A 236 -23.05 17.07 2.45
C ALA A 236 -22.65 18.54 2.27
N SER A 237 -21.55 18.93 2.93
CA SER A 237 -20.97 20.26 2.74
C SER A 237 -20.61 20.52 1.26
N PRO A 238 -20.72 21.75 0.75
CA PRO A 238 -20.42 22.06 -0.65
C PRO A 238 -19.02 21.63 -1.09
N ARG A 239 -18.06 21.62 -0.16
CA ARG A 239 -16.68 21.19 -0.40
C ARG A 239 -16.55 19.68 -0.62
N VAL A 240 -17.39 18.86 0.01
CA VAL A 240 -17.36 17.38 -0.07
C VAL A 240 -18.23 16.84 -1.21
N GLN A 241 -19.26 17.57 -1.64
CA GLN A 241 -20.13 17.19 -2.77
C GLN A 241 -19.39 16.70 -4.04
N PRO A 242 -18.33 17.38 -4.56
CA PRO A 242 -17.62 16.88 -5.74
C PRO A 242 -16.92 15.53 -5.50
N LEU A 243 -16.51 15.22 -4.26
CA LEU A 243 -15.88 13.94 -3.91
C LEU A 243 -16.92 12.81 -3.90
N LEU A 244 -18.09 13.05 -3.31
CA LEU A 244 -19.21 12.11 -3.36
C LEU A 244 -19.65 11.84 -4.80
N LYS A 245 -19.78 12.87 -5.64
CA LYS A 245 -20.10 12.70 -7.07
C LYS A 245 -19.08 11.81 -7.81
N ARG A 246 -17.80 11.87 -7.43
CA ARG A 246 -16.76 10.97 -7.99
C ARG A 246 -16.95 9.52 -7.57
N ILE A 247 -17.30 9.25 -6.31
CA ILE A 247 -17.63 7.90 -5.83
C ILE A 247 -18.83 7.34 -6.61
N ALA A 248 -19.92 8.11 -6.71
CA ALA A 248 -21.10 7.71 -7.48
C ALA A 248 -20.76 7.43 -8.95
N LYS A 249 -19.96 8.30 -9.58
CA LYS A 249 -19.50 8.11 -10.96
C LYS A 249 -18.65 6.83 -11.12
N ALA A 250 -17.70 6.58 -10.23
CA ALA A 250 -16.87 5.38 -10.28
C ALA A 250 -17.70 4.10 -10.12
N ALA A 251 -18.70 4.13 -9.22
CA ALA A 251 -19.63 3.03 -9.03
C ALA A 251 -20.49 2.78 -10.29
N GLN A 252 -21.03 3.85 -10.88
CA GLN A 252 -21.84 3.78 -12.11
C GLN A 252 -21.04 3.27 -13.31
N ASP A 253 -19.83 3.80 -13.53
CA ASP A 253 -18.93 3.37 -14.60
C ASP A 253 -18.52 1.89 -14.40
N GLY A 254 -18.29 1.49 -13.14
CA GLY A 254 -18.01 0.11 -12.76
C GLY A 254 -19.19 -0.82 -13.05
N GLU A 255 -20.41 -0.46 -12.65
CA GLU A 255 -21.62 -1.24 -12.92
C GLU A 255 -21.82 -1.44 -14.43
N ALA A 256 -21.73 -0.36 -15.22
CA ALA A 256 -21.91 -0.42 -16.67
C ALA A 256 -20.89 -1.36 -17.34
N ARG A 257 -19.67 -1.44 -16.81
CA ARG A 257 -18.64 -2.36 -17.32
C ARG A 257 -18.89 -3.80 -16.89
N LEU A 258 -19.37 -4.04 -15.66
CA LEU A 258 -19.76 -5.38 -15.20
C LEU A 258 -20.95 -5.93 -16.00
N VAL A 259 -21.89 -5.08 -16.45
CA VAL A 259 -22.98 -5.47 -17.38
C VAL A 259 -22.40 -6.04 -18.67
N LYS A 260 -21.52 -5.28 -19.34
CA LYS A 260 -20.89 -5.70 -20.60
C LYS A 260 -20.16 -7.04 -20.46
N LEU A 261 -19.44 -7.23 -19.36
CA LEU A 261 -18.72 -8.48 -19.07
C LEU A 261 -19.68 -9.66 -18.80
N ALA A 262 -20.84 -9.41 -18.19
CA ALA A 262 -21.85 -10.45 -17.96
C ALA A 262 -22.48 -10.93 -19.28
N ASP A 263 -22.69 -10.02 -20.23
CA ASP A 263 -23.26 -10.29 -21.56
C ASP A 263 -22.24 -10.87 -22.56
N GLY A 264 -20.97 -11.05 -22.13
CA GLY A 264 -19.90 -11.59 -22.98
C GLY A 264 -19.23 -10.57 -23.90
N GLY A 265 -19.50 -9.28 -23.72
CA GLY A 265 -18.83 -8.18 -24.42
C GLY A 265 -17.51 -7.80 -23.75
N ALA A 266 -16.49 -8.66 -23.87
CA ALA A 266 -15.11 -8.39 -23.45
C ALA A 266 -14.22 -8.02 -24.64
#